data_AF-A0A7Y0HMZ1-F1
#
_entry.id   AF-A0A7Y0HMZ1-F1
#
_cell.length_a   1.000
_cell.length_b   1.000
_cell.length_c   1.000
_cell.angle_alpha   90.00
_cell.angle_beta   90.00
_cell.angle_gamma   90.00
#
_symmetry.space_group_name_H-M   'P 1'
#
loop_
_entity.id
_entity.type
_entity.pdbx_description
1 polymer ?
#
loop_
_entity_poly.entity_id
_entity_poly.type
_entity_poly.pdbx_seq_one_letter_code
_entity_poly.pdbx_strand_id
1 'polypeptide(L)'
;MNKFSYYLKDCYGLDKFSKYLLIISFILSLNKHMVIMAIVLAAYATWRTISKNRYKRYQELQGFENSILIIKQIIYRFKMKVNDFKYYKVFKCPECSQKLRVPRKKGKILITCKKCHTEFHGRT
;
A
#
# COMPACT_ATOMS: atom_id res chain seq x y z
N MET A 1 10.02 -44.27 -3.37
CA MET A 1 9.44 -42.91 -3.48
C MET A 1 8.24 -42.94 -4.41
N ASN A 2 7.05 -42.60 -3.92
CA ASN A 2 5.79 -42.72 -4.67
C ASN A 2 5.77 -41.75 -5.87
N LYS A 3 5.34 -42.22 -7.06
CA LYS A 3 5.22 -41.43 -8.31
C LYS A 3 4.55 -40.06 -8.13
N PHE A 4 3.59 -39.97 -7.20
CA PHE A 4 2.91 -38.72 -6.84
C PHE A 4 3.84 -37.63 -6.31
N SER A 5 4.84 -37.99 -5.49
CA SER A 5 5.78 -37.02 -4.92
C SER A 5 6.67 -36.38 -5.99
N TYR A 6 7.06 -37.16 -7.00
CA TYR A 6 7.85 -36.66 -8.13
C TYR A 6 7.04 -35.63 -8.95
N TYR A 7 5.76 -35.91 -9.21
CA TYR A 7 4.89 -35.00 -9.98
C TYR A 7 4.60 -33.68 -9.25
N LEU A 8 4.53 -33.72 -7.91
CA LEU A 8 4.35 -32.53 -7.07
C LEU A 8 5.61 -31.66 -6.98
N LYS A 9 6.79 -32.22 -7.22
CA LYS A 9 8.08 -31.50 -7.14
C LYS A 9 8.24 -30.45 -8.24
N ASP A 10 7.63 -30.70 -9.40
CA ASP A 10 7.65 -29.77 -10.55
C ASP A 10 6.53 -28.73 -10.52
N CYS A 11 5.64 -28.79 -9.53
CA CYS A 11 4.62 -27.77 -9.35
C CYS A 11 5.25 -26.42 -8.94
N TYR A 12 4.50 -25.34 -9.15
CA TYR A 12 4.96 -23.99 -8.81
C TYR A 12 4.95 -23.75 -7.28
N GLY A 13 3.95 -24.26 -6.58
CA GLY A 13 3.82 -24.11 -5.12
C GLY A 13 3.00 -22.88 -4.70
N LEU A 14 3.06 -22.54 -3.41
CA LEU A 14 2.32 -21.43 -2.79
C LEU A 14 3.10 -20.12 -2.84
N ASP A 15 2.63 -19.17 -3.66
CA ASP A 15 3.12 -17.80 -3.79
C ASP A 15 2.31 -16.79 -2.96
N LYS A 16 2.81 -15.55 -2.84
CA LYS A 16 2.10 -14.47 -2.13
C LYS A 16 0.71 -14.24 -2.72
N PHE A 17 0.57 -14.28 -4.04
CA PHE A 17 -0.71 -14.10 -4.72
C PHE A 17 -1.73 -15.19 -4.37
N SER A 18 -1.35 -16.48 -4.40
CA SER A 18 -2.24 -17.56 -3.94
C SER A 18 -2.64 -17.41 -2.48
N LYS A 19 -1.72 -16.96 -1.61
CA LYS A 19 -2.06 -16.69 -0.19
C LYS A 19 -3.14 -15.61 -0.06
N TYR A 20 -3.03 -14.51 -0.82
CA TYR A 20 -4.06 -13.46 -0.81
C TYR A 20 -5.40 -13.97 -1.35
N LEU A 21 -5.42 -14.75 -2.43
CA LEU A 21 -6.64 -15.35 -2.97
C LEU A 21 -7.34 -16.26 -1.96
N LEU A 22 -6.58 -17.08 -1.23
CA LEU A 22 -7.12 -17.94 -0.17
C LEU A 22 -7.67 -17.14 1.01
N ILE A 23 -6.98 -16.09 1.44
CA ILE A 23 -7.46 -15.21 2.52
C ILE A 23 -8.77 -14.50 2.10
N ILE A 24 -8.82 -13.97 0.87
CA ILE A 24 -10.03 -13.32 0.33
C ILE A 24 -11.17 -14.31 0.25
N SER A 25 -10.90 -15.52 -0.26
CA SER A 25 -11.88 -16.60 -0.29
C SER A 25 -12.40 -16.95 1.09
N PHE A 26 -11.53 -17.03 2.10
CA PHE A 26 -11.93 -17.34 3.47
C PHE A 26 -12.84 -16.26 4.05
N ILE A 27 -12.48 -14.99 3.88
CA ILE A 27 -13.30 -13.85 4.32
C ILE A 27 -14.66 -13.86 3.62
N LEU A 28 -14.68 -14.12 2.31
CA LEU A 28 -15.90 -14.11 1.51
C LEU A 28 -16.85 -15.27 1.87
N SER A 29 -16.29 -16.41 2.31
CA SER A 29 -17.03 -17.56 2.79
C SER A 29 -17.87 -17.28 4.05
N LEU A 30 -17.52 -16.25 4.83
CA LEU A 30 -18.29 -15.85 6.02
C LEU A 30 -19.70 -15.36 5.67
N ASN A 31 -19.94 -14.91 4.44
CA ASN A 31 -21.24 -14.46 3.98
C ASN A 31 -21.92 -15.53 3.11
N LYS A 32 -23.05 -16.09 3.58
CA LYS A 32 -23.80 -17.17 2.91
C LYS A 32 -24.10 -16.89 1.44
N HIS A 33 -24.40 -15.65 1.08
CA HIS A 33 -24.71 -15.27 -0.31
C HIS A 33 -23.49 -15.34 -1.23
N MET A 34 -22.28 -15.18 -0.69
CA MET A 34 -21.03 -15.12 -1.45
C MET A 34 -20.20 -16.42 -1.35
N VAL A 35 -20.71 -17.45 -0.66
CA VAL A 35 -20.02 -18.74 -0.49
C VAL A 35 -19.67 -19.40 -1.83
N ILE A 36 -20.57 -19.33 -2.81
CA ILE A 36 -20.31 -19.91 -4.15
C ILE A 36 -19.09 -19.24 -4.79
N MET A 37 -19.02 -17.90 -4.73
CA MET A 37 -17.89 -17.13 -5.24
C MET A 37 -16.59 -17.45 -4.49
N ALA A 38 -16.67 -17.63 -3.17
CA ALA A 38 -15.53 -18.06 -2.36
C ALA A 38 -15.00 -19.42 -2.82
N ILE A 39 -15.86 -20.42 -3.01
CA ILE A 39 -15.46 -21.76 -3.46
C ILE A 39 -14.77 -21.70 -4.83
N VAL A 40 -15.31 -20.92 -5.77
CA VAL A 40 -14.70 -20.73 -7.10
C VAL A 40 -13.30 -20.12 -6.98
N LEU A 41 -13.14 -19.11 -6.10
CA LEU A 41 -11.85 -18.45 -5.89
C LEU A 41 -10.81 -19.38 -5.24
N ALA A 42 -11.23 -20.18 -4.26
CA ALA A 42 -10.39 -21.21 -3.65
C ALA A 42 -9.97 -22.27 -4.66
N ALA A 43 -10.91 -22.76 -5.48
CA ALA A 43 -10.62 -23.73 -6.54
C ALA A 43 -9.59 -23.18 -7.53
N TYR A 44 -9.73 -21.93 -7.96
CA TYR A 44 -8.75 -21.26 -8.83
C TYR A 44 -7.36 -21.15 -8.16
N ALA A 45 -7.31 -20.78 -6.87
CA ALA A 45 -6.06 -20.71 -6.13
C ALA A 45 -5.36 -22.08 -6.04
N THR A 46 -6.11 -23.16 -5.82
CA THR A 46 -5.53 -24.52 -5.79
C THR A 46 -5.06 -25.00 -7.16
N TRP A 47 -5.80 -24.71 -8.23
CA TRP A 47 -5.36 -25.01 -9.59
C TRP A 47 -4.07 -24.26 -9.96
N ARG A 48 -3.94 -23.02 -9.50
CA ARG A 48 -2.75 -22.18 -9.73
C ARG A 48 -1.49 -22.78 -9.11
N THR A 49 -1.55 -23.33 -7.90
CA THR A 49 -0.37 -23.88 -7.21
C THR A 49 0.14 -25.17 -7.87
N ILE A 50 -0.77 -25.93 -8.50
CA ILE A 50 -0.50 -27.18 -9.22
C ILE A 50 0.02 -26.92 -10.66
N SER A 51 -0.15 -25.71 -11.18
CA SER A 51 0.32 -25.33 -12.52
C SER A 51 1.84 -25.50 -12.67
N LYS A 52 2.26 -26.22 -13.73
CA LYS A 52 3.68 -26.46 -14.05
C LYS A 52 4.39 -25.25 -14.69
N ASN A 53 3.66 -24.32 -15.31
CA ASN A 53 4.26 -23.19 -16.01
C ASN A 53 4.72 -22.08 -15.03
N ARG A 54 5.93 -22.20 -14.50
CA ARG A 54 6.49 -21.27 -13.51
C ARG A 54 6.68 -19.85 -14.05
N TYR A 55 7.07 -19.71 -15.31
CA TYR A 55 7.37 -18.42 -15.92
C TYR A 55 6.13 -17.51 -15.99
N LYS A 56 5.01 -18.03 -16.53
CA LYS A 56 3.75 -17.26 -16.60
C LYS A 56 3.23 -16.89 -15.19
N ARG A 57 3.32 -17.81 -14.22
CA ARG A 57 2.89 -17.53 -12.83
C ARG A 57 3.75 -16.48 -12.14
N TYR A 58 5.03 -16.46 -12.42
CA TYR A 58 5.94 -15.44 -11.92
C TYR A 58 5.61 -14.06 -12.50
N GLN A 59 5.30 -13.94 -13.79
CA GLN A 59 4.89 -12.68 -14.41
C GLN A 59 3.60 -12.13 -13.77
N GLU A 60 2.61 -13.00 -13.53
CA GLU A 60 1.38 -12.63 -12.82
C GLU A 60 1.65 -12.13 -11.39
N LEU A 61 2.56 -12.80 -10.66
CA LEU A 61 2.97 -12.37 -9.32
C LEU A 61 3.65 -11.00 -9.35
N GLN A 62 4.54 -10.77 -10.31
CA GLN A 62 5.25 -9.49 -10.46
C GLN A 62 4.28 -8.35 -10.79
N GLY A 63 3.29 -8.59 -11.66
CA GLY A 63 2.23 -7.62 -11.95
C GLY A 63 1.39 -7.27 -10.71
N PHE A 64 1.07 -8.27 -9.90
CA PHE A 64 0.37 -8.09 -8.63
C PHE A 64 1.21 -7.30 -7.61
N GLU A 65 2.48 -7.64 -7.44
CA GLU A 65 3.37 -6.92 -6.52
C GLU A 65 3.55 -5.47 -6.93
N ASN A 66 3.74 -5.18 -8.23
CA ASN A 66 3.83 -3.81 -8.73
C ASN A 66 2.56 -3.01 -8.41
N SER A 67 1.39 -3.62 -8.59
CA SER A 67 0.10 -2.98 -8.25
C SER A 67 0.00 -2.68 -6.76
N ILE A 68 0.40 -3.62 -5.90
CA ILE A 68 0.47 -3.40 -4.44
C ILE A 68 1.43 -2.27 -4.10
N LEU A 69 2.60 -2.20 -4.74
CA LEU A 69 3.58 -1.14 -4.49
C LEU A 69 3.02 0.24 -4.81
N ILE A 70 2.30 0.38 -5.93
CA ILE A 70 1.63 1.63 -6.30
C ILE A 70 0.61 2.03 -5.22
N ILE A 71 -0.22 1.10 -4.78
CA ILE A 71 -1.22 1.34 -3.72
C ILE A 71 -0.54 1.76 -2.41
N LYS A 72 0.53 1.06 -2.00
CA LYS A 72 1.31 1.40 -0.80
C LYS A 72 1.90 2.81 -0.90
N GLN A 73 2.42 3.20 -2.05
CA GLN A 73 2.96 4.55 -2.27
C GLN A 73 1.86 5.61 -2.17
N ILE A 74 0.67 5.37 -2.71
CA ILE A 74 -0.48 6.29 -2.60
C ILE A 74 -0.87 6.46 -1.12
N ILE A 75 -1.02 5.36 -0.39
CA ILE A 75 -1.36 5.38 1.04
C ILE A 75 -0.28 6.12 1.85
N TYR A 76 1.00 5.85 1.56
CA TYR A 76 2.10 6.53 2.24
C TYR A 76 2.09 8.04 1.97
N ARG A 77 1.91 8.46 0.71
CA ARG A 77 1.79 9.89 0.34
C ARG A 77 0.60 10.54 1.02
N PHE A 78 -0.53 9.84 1.08
CA PHE A 78 -1.72 10.34 1.77
C PHE A 78 -1.48 10.51 3.27
N LYS A 79 -0.90 9.49 3.93
CA LYS A 79 -0.52 9.55 5.35
C LYS A 79 0.44 10.70 5.62
N MET A 80 1.45 10.90 4.77
CA MET A 80 2.38 12.02 4.87
C MET A 80 1.67 13.37 4.73
N LYS A 81 0.75 13.53 3.78
CA LYS A 81 -0.05 14.75 3.65
C LYS A 81 -0.88 15.01 4.91
N VAL A 82 -1.61 14.01 5.41
CA VAL A 82 -2.43 14.15 6.64
C VAL A 82 -1.55 14.51 7.83
N ASN A 83 -0.37 13.89 7.95
CA ASN A 83 0.61 14.21 8.97
C ASN A 83 1.11 15.65 8.86
N ASP A 84 1.49 16.08 7.65
CA ASP A 84 1.93 17.45 7.37
C ASP A 84 0.85 18.46 7.75
N PHE A 85 -0.42 18.20 7.42
CA PHE A 85 -1.55 19.04 7.81
C PHE A 85 -1.82 19.05 9.32
N LYS A 86 -1.60 17.92 10.01
CA LYS A 86 -1.83 17.79 11.46
C LYS A 86 -0.76 18.51 12.28
N TYR A 87 0.50 18.39 11.89
CA TYR A 87 1.64 18.90 12.67
C TYR A 87 2.14 20.26 12.20
N TYR A 88 1.93 20.63 10.93
CA TYR A 88 2.45 21.87 10.37
C TYR A 88 1.36 22.77 9.78
N LYS A 89 1.62 24.08 9.81
CA LYS A 89 0.86 25.13 9.13
C LYS A 89 1.80 25.84 8.19
N VAL A 90 1.34 26.10 6.97
CA VAL A 90 2.14 26.77 5.94
C VAL A 90 1.82 28.25 5.96
N PHE A 91 2.84 29.08 6.16
CA PHE A 91 2.76 30.53 6.05
C PHE A 91 3.50 31.00 4.80
N LYS A 92 3.08 32.13 4.23
CA LYS A 92 3.81 32.82 3.16
C LYS A 92 4.55 33.99 3.76
N CYS A 93 5.83 34.15 3.42
CA CYS A 93 6.60 35.34 3.78
C CYS A 93 6.04 36.56 3.03
N PRO A 94 5.89 37.73 3.68
CA PRO A 94 5.34 38.93 3.05
C PRO A 94 6.24 39.53 1.96
N GLU A 95 7.58 39.47 2.12
CA GLU A 95 8.51 40.02 1.12
C GLU A 95 8.79 39.05 -0.03
N CYS A 96 9.25 37.84 0.27
CA CYS A 96 9.74 36.91 -0.75
C CYS A 96 8.72 35.86 -1.20
N SER A 97 7.50 35.86 -0.62
CA SER A 97 6.44 34.88 -0.89
C SER A 97 6.82 33.41 -0.67
N GLN A 98 7.94 33.13 0.01
CA GLN A 98 8.41 31.79 0.34
C GLN A 98 7.41 31.09 1.27
N LYS A 99 7.06 29.83 0.97
CA LYS A 99 6.23 28.98 1.83
C LYS A 99 7.07 28.41 2.97
N LEU A 100 6.78 28.80 4.20
CA LEU A 100 7.44 28.34 5.42
C LEU A 100 6.53 27.37 6.16
N ARG A 101 7.06 26.18 6.51
CA ARG A 101 6.35 25.18 7.31
C ARG A 101 6.66 25.42 8.78
N VAL A 102 5.62 25.59 9.60
CA VAL A 102 5.74 25.94 11.02
C VAL A 102 4.88 25.00 11.86
N PRO A 103 5.37 24.46 12.99
CA PRO A 103 4.60 23.51 13.79
C PRO A 103 3.32 24.16 14.36
N ARG A 104 2.21 23.39 14.36
CA ARG A 104 0.91 23.81 14.91
C ARG A 104 0.92 23.82 16.45
N LYS A 105 -0.06 24.50 17.04
CA LYS A 105 -0.34 24.54 18.50
C LYS A 105 0.74 25.23 19.35
N LYS A 106 1.47 26.20 18.79
CA LYS A 106 2.46 27.00 19.53
C LYS A 106 1.92 28.39 19.92
N GLY A 107 0.71 28.75 19.49
CA GLY A 107 0.10 30.04 19.82
C GLY A 107 0.70 31.18 18.99
N LYS A 108 1.07 32.28 19.65
CA LYS A 108 1.74 33.44 19.02
C LYS A 108 3.23 33.13 18.87
N ILE A 109 3.73 33.19 17.66
CA ILE A 109 5.13 32.90 17.34
C ILE A 109 5.69 33.98 16.42
N LEU A 110 6.99 34.22 16.52
CA LEU A 110 7.75 35.04 15.59
C LEU A 110 8.42 34.11 14.58
N ILE A 111 8.10 34.30 13.30
CA ILE A 111 8.58 33.46 12.20
C ILE A 111 9.63 34.25 11.44
N THR A 112 10.86 33.75 11.45
CA THR A 112 11.98 34.31 10.68
C THR A 112 12.10 33.58 9.34
N CYS A 113 12.11 34.33 8.24
CA CYS A 113 12.26 33.75 6.91
C CYS A 113 13.73 33.38 6.62
N LYS A 114 13.99 32.16 6.15
CA LYS A 114 15.38 31.73 5.81
C LYS A 114 15.97 32.41 4.57
N LYS A 115 15.15 33.05 3.73
CA LYS A 115 15.59 33.63 2.45
C LYS A 115 15.90 35.12 2.55
N CYS A 116 15.03 35.88 3.22
CA CYS A 116 15.14 37.34 3.34
C CYS A 116 15.36 37.81 4.79
N HIS A 117 15.41 36.89 5.76
CA HIS A 117 15.61 37.18 7.19
C HIS A 117 14.55 38.07 7.85
N THR A 118 13.49 38.44 7.11
CA THR A 118 12.35 39.19 7.64
C THR A 118 11.62 38.39 8.70
N GLU A 119 11.27 39.07 9.79
CA GLU A 119 10.54 38.52 10.92
C GLU A 119 9.08 38.99 10.87
N PHE A 120 8.14 38.06 11.06
CA PHE A 120 6.72 38.40 11.13
C PHE A 120 6.00 37.57 12.17
N HIS A 121 4.95 38.15 12.75
CA HIS A 121 4.12 37.45 13.72
C HIS A 121 3.13 36.51 13.04
N GLY A 122 3.07 35.27 13.51
CA GLY A 122 2.09 34.28 13.08
C GLY A 122 1.36 33.66 14.26
N ARG A 123 0.10 33.27 14.05
CA ARG A 123 -0.67 32.46 15.02
C ARG A 123 -0.90 31.05 14.47
N THR A 124 -0.40 30.07 15.20
CA THR A 124 -0.49 28.63 14.87
C THR A 124 -1.67 27.95 15.51
#